data_AF-E0N866-F1
#
_entry.id   AF-E0N866-F1
#
_cell.length_a   1.000
_cell.length_b   1.000
_cell.length_c   1.000
_cell.angle_alpha   90.00
_cell.angle_beta   90.00
_cell.angle_gamma   90.00
#
_symmetry.space_group_name_H-M   'P 1'
#
loop_
_entity.id
_entity.type
_entity.pdbx_description
1 polymer ?
#
loop_
_entity_poly.entity_id
_entity_poly.type
_entity_poly.pdbx_seq_one_letter_code
_entity_poly.pdbx_strand_id
1 'polypeptide(L)'
;MFTPDLQGLSEGLHGFHIHENPSCEPKEKEGKLTAGLGAGGHWDPKGAKQHGYPWQDDAHLGDLPALTVLHDGTATNPVLAPRLKHLDDVRGHSIMIHTGGDNHSDHPAPLGGGGPRMACGVIK
;
A
#
# COMPACT_ATOMS: atom_id res chain seq x y z
N MET A 1 3.46 -7.74 11.50
CA MET A 1 2.62 -8.65 10.69
C MET A 1 1.30 -7.94 10.44
N PHE A 2 0.81 -7.98 9.20
CA PHE A 2 -0.48 -7.43 8.81
C PHE A 2 -1.39 -8.63 8.52
N THR A 3 -2.48 -8.76 9.29
CA THR A 3 -3.44 -9.85 9.14
C THR A 3 -4.75 -9.26 8.63
N PRO A 4 -5.10 -9.44 7.35
CA PRO A 4 -6.35 -8.92 6.81
C PRO A 4 -7.53 -9.77 7.30
N ASP A 5 -8.68 -9.11 7.43
CA ASP A 5 -10.00 -9.73 7.54
C ASP A 5 -10.95 -8.86 6.71
N LEU A 6 -10.90 -9.05 5.40
CA LEU A 6 -11.55 -8.21 4.41
C LEU A 6 -12.48 -9.05 3.53
N GLN A 7 -13.52 -8.40 2.99
CA GLN A 7 -14.50 -9.01 2.09
C GLN A 7 -15.00 -8.01 1.05
N GLY A 8 -15.54 -8.51 -0.07
CA GLY A 8 -16.12 -7.67 -1.12
C GLY A 8 -15.10 -6.93 -2.00
N LEU A 9 -13.84 -7.38 -2.01
CA LEU A 9 -12.79 -6.84 -2.88
C LEU A 9 -12.74 -7.59 -4.22
N SER A 10 -12.16 -6.97 -5.24
CA SER A 10 -11.87 -7.66 -6.50
C SER A 10 -10.84 -8.77 -6.26
N GLU A 11 -11.03 -9.95 -6.86
CA GLU A 11 -10.05 -11.04 -6.75
C GLU A 11 -8.67 -10.65 -7.30
N GLY A 12 -7.63 -11.34 -6.82
CA GLY A 12 -6.27 -11.22 -7.35
C GLY A 12 -5.24 -10.72 -6.33
N LEU A 13 -4.02 -10.47 -6.83
CA LEU A 13 -2.95 -9.83 -6.07
C LEU A 13 -3.05 -8.31 -6.22
N HIS A 14 -3.03 -7.61 -5.08
CA HIS A 14 -3.14 -6.17 -5.01
C HIS A 14 -1.92 -5.56 -4.32
N GLY A 15 -1.38 -4.47 -4.88
CA GLY A 15 -0.32 -3.71 -4.26
C GLY A 15 -0.77 -3.20 -2.90
N PHE A 16 0.12 -3.30 -1.91
CA PHE A 16 -0.21 -3.10 -0.51
C PHE A 16 0.90 -2.31 0.18
N HIS A 17 0.61 -1.06 0.56
CA HIS A 17 1.63 -0.13 0.99
C HIS A 17 1.16 0.73 2.16
N ILE A 18 2.10 1.15 3.00
CA ILE A 18 1.89 2.27 3.92
C ILE A 18 2.14 3.57 3.15
N HIS A 19 1.21 4.51 3.26
CA HIS A 19 1.27 5.84 2.69
C HIS A 19 1.53 6.90 3.76
N GLU A 20 2.18 7.99 3.35
CA GLU A 20 2.77 8.99 4.25
C GLU A 20 1.76 9.70 5.16
N ASN A 21 0.56 10.04 4.68
CA ASN A 21 -0.39 10.85 5.42
C ASN A 21 -1.45 9.98 6.12
N PRO A 22 -1.94 10.37 7.32
CA PRO A 22 -3.05 9.72 8.01
C PRO A 22 -4.40 10.13 7.40
N SER A 23 -4.59 9.90 6.11
CA SER A 23 -5.80 10.28 5.38
C SER A 23 -6.11 9.28 4.26
N CYS A 24 -7.38 8.95 4.09
CA CYS A 24 -7.90 8.18 2.95
C CYS A 24 -8.79 9.02 2.04
N GLU A 25 -8.85 10.32 2.27
CA GLU A 25 -9.73 11.22 1.54
C GLU A 25 -9.30 11.34 0.07
N PRO A 26 -10.25 11.54 -0.85
CA PRO A 26 -9.90 11.90 -2.20
C PRO A 26 -9.29 13.31 -2.27
N LYS A 27 -8.52 13.58 -3.31
CA LYS A 27 -8.08 14.94 -3.67
C LYS A 27 -8.22 15.16 -5.18
N GLU A 28 -8.38 16.41 -5.58
CA GLU A 28 -8.44 16.78 -7.00
C GLU A 28 -7.05 16.66 -7.64
N LYS A 29 -6.99 16.02 -8.80
CA LYS A 29 -5.82 15.97 -9.68
C LYS A 29 -6.30 16.10 -11.11
N GLU A 30 -5.73 17.06 -11.85
CA GLU A 30 -6.09 17.32 -13.25
C GLU A 30 -7.60 17.53 -13.47
N GLY A 31 -8.26 18.24 -12.54
CA GLY A 31 -9.69 18.52 -12.61
C GLY A 31 -10.61 17.34 -12.25
N LYS A 32 -10.06 16.23 -11.75
CA LYS A 32 -10.82 15.04 -11.34
C LYS A 32 -10.56 14.70 -9.88
N LEU A 33 -11.63 14.45 -9.15
CA LEU A 33 -11.55 13.94 -7.79
C LEU A 33 -11.02 12.50 -7.84
N THR A 34 -9.82 12.28 -7.30
CA THR A 34 -9.11 10.99 -7.35
C THR A 34 -9.12 10.34 -5.97
N ALA A 35 -9.64 9.12 -5.90
CA ALA A 35 -9.79 8.35 -4.67
C ALA A 35 -8.47 8.18 -3.92
N GLY A 36 -8.51 8.31 -2.58
CA GLY A 36 -7.38 8.06 -1.68
C GLY A 36 -6.18 9.00 -1.84
N LEU A 37 -6.22 9.99 -2.75
CA LEU A 37 -5.07 10.84 -3.07
C LEU A 37 -4.60 11.69 -1.87
N GLY A 38 -5.46 11.90 -0.87
CA GLY A 38 -5.14 12.50 0.42
C GLY A 38 -4.06 11.77 1.21
N ALA A 39 -3.92 10.45 1.01
CA ALA A 39 -2.88 9.63 1.65
C ALA A 39 -1.45 10.03 1.27
N GLY A 40 -1.27 10.77 0.16
CA GLY A 40 0.06 11.11 -0.34
C GLY A 40 0.77 9.94 -1.03
N GLY A 41 2.10 9.98 -1.09
CA GLY A 41 2.95 8.92 -1.67
C GLY A 41 3.15 7.71 -0.76
N HIS A 42 3.96 6.74 -1.23
CA HIS A 42 4.45 5.64 -0.38
C HIS A 42 5.27 6.23 0.77
N TRP A 43 5.18 5.64 1.95
CA TRP A 43 5.90 6.11 3.12
C TRP A 43 7.41 5.82 3.00
N ASP A 44 8.19 6.88 2.83
CA ASP A 44 9.65 6.82 2.63
C ASP A 44 10.41 7.75 3.60
N PRO A 45 10.45 7.42 4.90
CA PRO A 45 11.10 8.27 5.90
C PRO A 45 12.63 8.27 5.78
N LYS A 46 13.21 7.29 5.06
CA LYS A 46 14.67 7.17 4.86
C LYS A 46 15.15 7.81 3.55
N GLY A 47 14.23 8.23 2.69
CA GLY A 47 14.57 8.85 1.41
C GLY A 47 15.20 7.88 0.42
N ALA A 48 14.73 6.63 0.40
CA ALA A 48 15.08 5.62 -0.59
C ALA A 48 14.79 6.07 -2.03
N LYS A 49 13.68 6.79 -2.23
CA LYS A 49 13.20 7.33 -3.52
C LYS A 49 13.03 6.29 -4.63
N GLN A 50 12.81 5.03 -4.25
CA GLN A 50 12.50 3.96 -5.19
C GLN A 50 11.57 2.93 -4.53
N HIS A 51 10.67 2.40 -5.34
CA HIS A 51 9.79 1.28 -4.97
C HIS A 51 10.57 -0.04 -5.05
N GLY A 52 10.34 -0.94 -4.10
CA GLY A 52 11.08 -2.20 -4.06
C GLY A 52 10.47 -3.28 -3.19
N TYR A 53 11.29 -4.27 -2.87
CA TYR A 53 10.82 -5.44 -2.11
C TYR A 53 10.63 -5.14 -0.61
N PRO A 54 9.76 -5.89 0.09
CA PRO A 54 9.54 -5.73 1.52
C PRO A 54 10.78 -5.98 2.40
N TRP A 55 11.75 -6.74 1.87
CA TRP A 55 13.04 -7.05 2.50
C TRP A 55 14.21 -6.22 1.95
N GLN A 56 13.95 -5.26 1.06
CA GLN A 56 14.96 -4.43 0.45
C GLN A 56 15.18 -3.15 1.27
N ASP A 57 16.39 -2.95 1.78
CA ASP A 57 16.69 -1.86 2.71
C ASP A 57 16.70 -0.48 2.03
N ASP A 58 16.98 -0.42 0.73
CA ASP A 58 16.97 0.79 -0.10
C ASP A 58 15.66 1.00 -0.86
N ALA A 59 14.56 0.36 -0.46
CA ALA A 59 13.20 0.62 -0.96
C ALA A 59 12.40 1.49 0.04
N HIS A 60 11.28 2.09 -0.41
CA HIS A 60 10.39 2.82 0.50
C HIS A 60 10.05 1.95 1.71
N LEU A 61 10.08 2.50 2.93
CA LEU A 61 9.85 1.72 4.15
C LEU A 61 8.42 1.16 4.23
N GLY A 62 7.48 1.83 3.57
CA GLY A 62 6.08 1.43 3.45
C GLY A 62 5.79 0.30 2.47
N ASP A 63 6.76 -0.20 1.70
CA ASP A 63 6.52 -1.29 0.74
C ASP A 63 6.34 -2.63 1.48
N LEU A 64 5.14 -3.22 1.38
CA LEU A 64 4.75 -4.48 2.02
C LEU A 64 4.60 -5.59 0.96
N PRO A 65 4.56 -6.88 1.36
CA PRO A 65 4.17 -7.92 0.41
C PRO A 65 2.75 -7.65 -0.09
N ALA A 66 2.49 -7.95 -1.37
CA ALA A 66 1.16 -7.79 -1.98
C ALA A 66 0.08 -8.54 -1.19
N LEU A 67 -1.12 -7.98 -1.16
CA LEU A 67 -2.30 -8.57 -0.54
C LEU A 67 -2.96 -9.54 -1.51
N THR A 68 -3.27 -10.77 -1.07
CA THR A 68 -4.04 -11.73 -1.86
C THR A 68 -5.52 -11.66 -1.52
N VAL A 69 -6.36 -11.40 -2.52
CA VAL A 69 -7.82 -11.52 -2.44
C VAL A 69 -8.26 -12.77 -3.21
N LEU A 70 -9.02 -13.64 -2.55
CA LEU A 70 -9.55 -14.89 -3.10
C LEU A 70 -10.71 -14.62 -4.08
N HIS A 71 -11.13 -15.66 -4.81
CA HIS A 71 -12.19 -15.58 -5.81
C HIS A 71 -13.55 -15.12 -5.25
N ASP A 72 -13.81 -15.37 -3.96
CA ASP A 72 -15.01 -14.92 -3.26
C ASP A 72 -14.93 -13.47 -2.74
N GLY A 73 -13.83 -12.77 -3.05
CA GLY A 73 -13.57 -11.40 -2.63
C GLY A 73 -13.07 -11.26 -1.19
N THR A 74 -12.71 -12.36 -0.53
CA THR A 74 -12.14 -12.33 0.83
C THR A 74 -10.62 -12.23 0.84
N ALA A 75 -10.04 -11.58 1.86
CA ALA A 75 -8.60 -11.60 2.12
C ALA A 75 -8.33 -11.87 3.60
N THR A 76 -7.68 -13.01 3.87
CA THR A 76 -7.35 -13.48 5.23
C THR A 76 -5.88 -13.93 5.37
N ASN A 77 -5.10 -13.89 4.28
CA ASN A 77 -3.71 -14.31 4.29
C ASN A 77 -2.80 -13.23 4.92
N PRO A 78 -2.10 -13.52 6.04
CA PRO A 78 -1.24 -12.54 6.68
C PRO A 78 0.07 -12.34 5.92
N VAL A 79 0.60 -11.11 5.96
CA VAL A 79 1.89 -10.75 5.38
C VAL A 79 2.83 -10.13 6.41
N LEU A 80 4.14 -10.34 6.22
CA LEU A 80 5.18 -9.83 7.10
C LEU A 80 5.98 -8.74 6.39
N ALA A 81 6.11 -7.58 7.03
CA ALA A 81 7.05 -6.54 6.65
C ALA A 81 8.29 -6.62 7.57
N PRO A 82 9.38 -7.29 7.16
CA PRO A 82 10.49 -7.58 8.05
C PRO A 82 11.27 -6.33 8.48
N ARG A 83 11.17 -5.22 7.74
CA ARG A 83 11.84 -3.96 8.05
C ARG A 83 11.11 -3.11 9.10
N LEU A 84 9.82 -3.36 9.34
CA LEU A 84 9.03 -2.68 10.37
C LEU A 84 9.14 -3.44 11.69
N LYS A 85 9.61 -2.77 12.74
CA LYS A 85 9.97 -3.43 14.01
C LYS A 85 8.98 -3.15 15.13
N HIS A 86 8.38 -1.96 15.17
CA HIS A 86 7.43 -1.58 16.22
C HIS A 86 6.10 -1.11 15.62
N LEU A 87 5.00 -1.31 16.36
CA LEU A 87 3.67 -0.84 15.96
C LEU A 87 3.60 0.69 15.95
N ASP A 88 4.33 1.35 16.84
CA ASP A 88 4.30 2.81 16.94
C ASP A 88 4.95 3.48 15.73
N ASP A 89 5.85 2.78 15.02
CA ASP A 89 6.50 3.29 13.81
C ASP A 89 5.49 3.56 12.67
N VAL A 90 4.35 2.86 12.67
CA VAL A 90 3.35 2.96 11.61
C VAL A 90 2.13 3.82 11.97
N ARG A 91 2.05 4.30 13.21
CA ARG A 91 0.96 5.20 13.65
C ARG A 91 1.06 6.54 12.96
N GLY A 92 -0.09 7.15 12.65
CA GLY A 92 -0.12 8.45 11.96
C GLY A 92 0.14 8.35 10.45
N HIS A 93 0.03 7.15 9.90
CA HIS A 93 0.10 6.88 8.46
C HIS A 93 -1.22 6.28 7.96
N SER A 94 -1.29 5.95 6.68
CA SER A 94 -2.40 5.18 6.10
C SER A 94 -1.89 3.90 5.48
N ILE A 95 -2.78 2.92 5.35
CA ILE A 95 -2.52 1.67 4.64
C ILE A 95 -3.41 1.62 3.40
N MET A 96 -2.83 1.25 2.28
CA MET A 96 -3.46 1.34 0.96
C MET A 96 -3.47 -0.02 0.28
N ILE A 97 -4.60 -0.35 -0.33
CA ILE A 97 -4.76 -1.47 -1.26
C ILE A 97 -5.01 -0.88 -2.64
N HIS A 98 -4.16 -1.22 -3.59
CA HIS A 98 -4.25 -0.73 -4.96
C HIS A 98 -5.18 -1.60 -5.82
N THR A 99 -5.57 -1.10 -7.00
CA THR A 99 -6.37 -1.86 -7.97
C THR A 99 -5.54 -2.91 -8.73
N GLY A 100 -4.28 -2.57 -9.05
CA GLY A 100 -3.33 -3.49 -9.63
C GLY A 100 -2.49 -4.21 -8.57
N GLY A 101 -1.66 -5.16 -9.02
CA GLY A 101 -0.70 -5.86 -8.19
C GLY A 101 0.52 -5.02 -7.82
N ASP A 102 1.60 -5.71 -7.44
CA ASP A 102 2.89 -5.10 -7.15
C ASP A 102 4.01 -6.03 -7.63
N ASN A 103 4.83 -5.55 -8.57
CA ASN A 103 6.03 -6.27 -9.04
C ASN A 103 7.30 -5.91 -8.26
N HIS A 104 7.19 -5.09 -7.22
CA HIS A 104 8.27 -4.59 -6.37
C HIS A 104 9.38 -3.87 -7.16
N SER A 105 9.00 -3.12 -8.19
CA SER A 105 9.90 -2.26 -8.97
C SER A 105 9.16 -1.05 -9.54
N ASP A 106 9.90 0.01 -9.86
CA ASP A 106 9.40 1.13 -10.67
C ASP A 106 9.41 0.83 -12.19
N HIS A 107 9.86 -0.37 -12.59
CA HIS A 107 9.89 -0.81 -13.98
C HIS A 107 9.15 -2.15 -14.16
N PRO A 108 8.31 -2.33 -15.20
CA PRO A 108 8.04 -1.39 -16.30
C PRO A 108 7.03 -0.29 -15.95
N ALA A 109 6.35 -0.37 -14.81
CA ALA A 109 5.39 0.62 -14.36
C ALA A 109 5.83 1.21 -13.01
N PRO A 110 5.62 2.51 -12.77
CA PRO A 110 5.94 3.14 -11.48
C PRO A 110 5.22 2.45 -10.32
N LEU A 111 5.86 2.44 -9.15
CA LEU A 111 5.26 1.99 -7.89
C LEU A 111 4.62 0.59 -8.00
N GLY A 112 5.33 -0.35 -8.60
CA GLY A 112 4.90 -1.74 -8.67
C GLY A 112 3.85 -2.04 -9.74
N GLY A 113 3.33 -1.02 -10.42
CA GLY A 113 2.16 -1.16 -11.28
C GLY A 113 0.82 -1.22 -10.54
N GLY A 114 0.77 -0.83 -9.26
CA GLY A 114 -0.48 -0.85 -8.47
C GLY A 114 -1.54 0.13 -8.99
N GLY A 115 -1.12 1.29 -9.49
CA GLY A 115 -2.03 2.24 -10.13
C GLY A 115 -3.07 2.82 -9.15
N PRO A 116 -4.38 2.83 -9.49
CA PRO A 116 -5.44 3.42 -8.67
C PRO A 116 -5.52 2.85 -7.25
N ARG A 117 -6.10 3.63 -6.33
CA ARG A 117 -6.27 3.29 -4.91
C ARG A 117 -7.67 2.71 -4.70
N MET A 118 -7.75 1.41 -4.38
CA MET A 118 -9.01 0.68 -4.26
C MET A 118 -9.63 0.82 -2.88
N ALA A 119 -8.84 0.58 -1.83
CA ALA A 119 -9.29 0.64 -0.44
C ALA A 119 -8.18 1.23 0.44
N CYS A 120 -8.57 1.86 1.55
CA CYS A 120 -7.64 2.56 2.43
C CYS A 120 -8.12 2.53 3.88
N GLY A 121 -7.18 2.50 4.82
CA GLY A 121 -7.43 2.70 6.24
C GLY A 121 -6.39 3.62 6.87
N VAL A 122 -6.79 4.45 7.84
CA VAL A 122 -5.86 5.27 8.63
C VAL A 122 -5.36 4.47 9.84
N ILE A 123 -4.05 4.42 10.05
CA ILE A 123 -3.41 3.74 11.18
C ILE A 123 -3.34 4.71 12.37
N LYS A 124 -4.08 4.40 13.45
CA LYS A 124 -4.18 5.22 14.67
C LYS A 124 -3.38 4.58 15.80
#